data_AF-A0A966EVW0-F1
#
_entry.id   AF-A0A966EVW0-F1
#
_cell.length_a   1.000
_cell.length_b   1.000
_cell.length_c   1.000
_cell.angle_alpha   90.00
_cell.angle_beta   90.00
_cell.angle_gamma   90.00
#
_symmetry.space_group_name_H-M   'P 1'
#
loop_
_entity.id
_entity.type
_entity.pdbx_description
1 polymer ?
#
loop_
_entity_poly.entity_id
_entity_poly.type
_entity_poly.pdbx_seq_one_letter_code
_entity_poly.pdbx_strand_id
1 'polypeptide(L)'
;MNFRYFGTDGIRGRVGEAPITAEFTLRLGWAAGCMLAESIDERQRVVIGKDTRISGYLFESALEAGLAAAGVDVMLLGPMPTPAIAHMTRSLGAAAGIVISASHNPF
;
A
#
# COMPACT_ATOMS: atom_id res chain seq x y z
N MET A 1 -4.11 13.56 -18.77
CA MET A 1 -4.01 12.17 -18.27
C MET A 1 -5.16 11.94 -17.30
N ASN A 2 -6.07 11.02 -17.59
CA ASN A 2 -7.20 10.71 -16.71
C ASN A 2 -6.71 9.72 -15.63
N PHE A 3 -6.40 10.20 -14.43
CA PHE A 3 -6.10 9.36 -13.27
C PHE A 3 -7.38 8.68 -12.81
N ARG A 4 -7.77 7.59 -13.50
CA ARG A 4 -9.10 6.97 -13.33
C ARG A 4 -9.30 6.32 -11.95
N TYR A 5 -8.22 6.11 -11.19
CA TYR A 5 -8.25 5.48 -9.86
C TYR A 5 -7.58 6.30 -8.75
N PHE A 6 -6.62 7.17 -9.09
CA PHE A 6 -5.88 7.98 -8.12
C PHE A 6 -6.52 9.37 -8.00
N GLY A 7 -7.05 9.68 -6.82
CA GLY A 7 -7.42 11.05 -6.43
C GLY A 7 -6.22 11.82 -5.89
N THR A 8 -6.48 12.93 -5.20
CA THR A 8 -5.44 13.80 -4.61
C THR A 8 -4.55 13.06 -3.60
N ASP A 9 -5.14 12.16 -2.81
CA ASP A 9 -4.48 11.47 -1.69
C ASP A 9 -4.54 9.93 -1.83
N GLY A 10 -4.60 9.41 -3.06
CA GLY A 10 -4.60 7.96 -3.34
C GLY A 10 -5.95 7.41 -3.84
N ILE A 11 -6.14 6.10 -3.68
CA ILE A 11 -7.32 5.37 -4.18
C ILE A 11 -8.33 5.23 -3.03
N ARG A 12 -9.56 5.72 -3.23
CA ARG A 12 -10.60 5.73 -2.19
C ARG A 12 -11.94 5.26 -2.73
N GLY A 13 -12.72 4.60 -1.90
CA GLY A 13 -14.04 4.06 -2.25
C GLY A 13 -14.57 3.15 -1.15
N ARG A 14 -15.72 2.53 -1.40
CA ARG A 14 -16.38 1.61 -0.47
C ARG A 14 -15.80 0.20 -0.64
N VAL A 15 -15.51 -0.45 0.49
CA VAL A 15 -14.97 -1.82 0.51
C VAL A 15 -15.94 -2.79 -0.17
N GLY A 16 -15.43 -3.59 -1.11
CA GLY A 16 -16.21 -4.53 -1.90
C GLY A 16 -16.74 -3.96 -3.20
N GLU A 17 -16.69 -2.64 -3.39
CA GLU A 17 -17.04 -1.98 -4.66
C GLU A 17 -15.77 -1.59 -5.41
N ALA A 18 -15.76 -1.76 -6.73
CA ALA A 18 -14.59 -1.39 -7.53
C ALA A 18 -14.27 0.12 -7.39
N PRO A 19 -12.99 0.51 -7.19
CA PRO A 19 -11.79 -0.34 -7.21
C PRO A 19 -11.35 -0.90 -5.83
N ILE A 20 -12.09 -0.71 -4.75
CA ILE A 20 -11.68 -1.10 -3.38
C ILE A 20 -12.05 -2.57 -3.10
N THR A 21 -11.41 -3.48 -3.82
CA THR A 21 -11.56 -4.94 -3.69
C THR A 21 -10.21 -5.61 -3.44
N ALA A 22 -10.21 -6.78 -2.80
CA ALA A 22 -8.98 -7.53 -2.52
C ALA A 22 -8.23 -7.91 -3.81
N GLU A 23 -8.95 -8.32 -4.86
CA GLU A 23 -8.37 -8.64 -6.16
C GLU A 23 -7.67 -7.44 -6.80
N PHE A 24 -8.30 -6.26 -6.76
CA PHE A 24 -7.69 -5.04 -7.28
C PHE A 24 -6.44 -4.68 -6.48
N THR A 25 -6.52 -4.73 -5.16
CA THR A 25 -5.39 -4.42 -4.27
C THR A 25 -4.21 -5.38 -4.47
N LEU A 26 -4.47 -6.66 -4.68
CA LEU A 26 -3.44 -7.65 -4.99
C LEU A 26 -2.75 -7.34 -6.33
N ARG A 27 -3.54 -7.06 -7.37
CA ARG A 27 -2.99 -6.67 -8.69
C ARG A 27 -2.22 -5.36 -8.63
N LEU A 28 -2.70 -4.40 -7.84
CA LEU A 28 -2.02 -3.13 -7.60
C LEU A 28 -0.67 -3.35 -6.90
N GLY A 29 -0.64 -4.18 -5.86
CA GLY A 29 0.59 -4.54 -5.14
C GLY A 29 1.61 -5.20 -6.07
N TRP A 30 1.16 -6.14 -6.91
CA TRP A 30 2.02 -6.79 -7.90
C TRP A 30 2.57 -5.82 -8.94
N ALA A 31 1.71 -4.97 -9.52
CA ALA A 31 2.13 -3.98 -10.50
C ALA A 31 3.13 -2.96 -9.90
N ALA A 32 2.87 -2.48 -8.69
CA ALA A 32 3.80 -1.61 -7.96
C ALA A 32 5.13 -2.32 -7.67
N GLY A 33 5.07 -3.60 -7.29
CA GLY A 33 6.25 -4.40 -7.03
C GLY A 33 7.12 -4.61 -8.26
N CYS A 34 6.54 -4.89 -9.43
CA CYS A 34 7.28 -4.97 -10.70
C CYS A 34 8.00 -3.67 -11.02
N MET A 35 7.35 -2.52 -10.82
CA MET A 35 7.99 -1.22 -11.03
C MET A 35 9.16 -0.95 -10.07
N LEU A 36 9.03 -1.38 -8.81
CA LEU A 36 10.11 -1.24 -7.83
C LEU A 36 11.27 -2.21 -8.13
N ALA A 37 10.98 -3.43 -8.58
CA ALA A 37 11.98 -4.43 -8.95
C ALA A 37 12.80 -4.02 -10.19
N GLU A 38 12.24 -3.20 -11.09
CA GLU A 38 12.96 -2.64 -12.24
C GLU A 38 13.88 -1.45 -11.87
N SER A 39 13.77 -0.90 -10.65
CA SER A 39 14.63 0.20 -10.22
C SER A 39 16.04 -0.30 -9.89
N ILE A 40 17.06 0.45 -10.32
CA ILE A 40 18.49 0.09 -10.23
C ILE A 40 19.01 0.16 -8.76
N ASP A 41 18.24 0.77 -7.85
CA ASP A 41 18.57 0.83 -6.44
C ASP A 41 18.33 -0.56 -5.79
N GLU A 42 19.32 -1.07 -5.06
CA GLU A 42 19.28 -2.37 -4.36
C GLU A 42 18.17 -2.47 -3.28
N ARG A 43 17.38 -1.42 -3.09
CA ARG A 43 16.35 -1.33 -2.06
C ARG A 43 15.06 -1.93 -2.57
N GLN A 44 14.84 -3.19 -2.24
CA GLN A 44 13.61 -3.91 -2.57
C GLN A 44 12.62 -3.96 -1.40
N ARG A 45 12.73 -3.07 -0.41
CA ARG A 45 11.86 -3.06 0.78
C ARG A 45 10.75 -2.03 0.69
N VAL A 46 9.51 -2.46 0.97
CA VAL A 46 8.33 -1.61 1.14
C VAL A 46 7.83 -1.71 2.58
N VAL A 47 7.49 -0.58 3.19
CA VAL A 47 6.81 -0.56 4.49
C VAL A 47 5.31 -0.35 4.29
N ILE A 48 4.48 -1.11 4.99
CA ILE A 48 3.02 -0.97 4.96
C ILE A 48 2.54 -0.66 6.36
N GLY A 49 1.76 0.41 6.50
CA GLY A 49 1.00 0.70 7.71
C GLY A 49 -0.45 1.01 7.40
N LYS A 50 -1.29 0.97 8.42
CA LYS A 50 -2.74 1.11 8.28
C LYS A 50 -3.37 1.92 9.41
N ASP A 51 -4.59 2.39 9.19
CA ASP A 51 -5.45 2.85 10.28
C ASP A 51 -6.09 1.65 11.01
N THR A 52 -7.06 1.93 11.89
CA THR A 52 -7.72 0.92 12.72
C THR A 52 -8.90 0.22 12.04
N ARG A 53 -9.16 0.47 10.74
CA ARG A 53 -10.28 -0.16 10.05
C ARG A 53 -10.07 -1.66 9.91
N ILE A 54 -11.15 -2.42 10.09
CA ILE A 54 -11.14 -3.87 9.94
C ILE A 54 -10.74 -4.30 8.51
N SER A 55 -11.13 -3.53 7.49
CA SER A 55 -10.74 -3.75 6.10
C SER A 55 -9.24 -3.55 5.86
N GLY A 56 -8.53 -2.88 6.78
CA GLY A 56 -7.10 -2.69 6.71
C GLY A 56 -6.33 -4.02 6.67
N TYR A 57 -6.77 -5.04 7.42
CA TYR A 57 -6.14 -6.38 7.38
C TYR A 57 -6.30 -7.05 6.01
N LEU A 58 -7.48 -6.93 5.39
CA LEU A 58 -7.72 -7.49 4.06
C LEU A 58 -6.78 -6.89 3.02
N PHE A 59 -6.67 -5.56 3.01
CA PHE A 59 -5.83 -4.86 2.04
C PHE A 59 -4.33 -4.98 2.33
N GLU A 60 -3.95 -5.08 3.61
CA GLU A 60 -2.58 -5.34 4.03
C GLU A 60 -2.11 -6.69 3.48
N SER A 61 -2.87 -7.76 3.71
CA SER A 61 -2.53 -9.09 3.18
C SER A 61 -2.57 -9.15 1.64
N ALA A 62 -3.51 -8.45 1.00
CA ALA A 62 -3.57 -8.40 -0.47
C ALA A 62 -2.36 -7.67 -1.08
N LEU A 63 -1.97 -6.52 -0.50
CA LEU A 63 -0.77 -5.78 -0.95
C LEU A 63 0.50 -6.58 -0.72
N GLU A 64 0.64 -7.17 0.47
CA GLU A 64 1.78 -8.03 0.82
C GLU A 64 1.94 -9.17 -0.19
N ALA A 65 0.85 -9.89 -0.48
CA ALA A 65 0.87 -10.98 -1.45
C ALA A 65 1.29 -10.51 -2.86
N GLY A 66 0.76 -9.37 -3.32
CA GLY A 66 1.12 -8.81 -4.63
C GLY A 66 2.59 -8.40 -4.71
N LEU A 67 3.08 -7.66 -3.70
CA LEU A 67 4.47 -7.20 -3.63
C LEU A 67 5.46 -8.37 -3.51
N ALA A 68 5.17 -9.34 -2.64
CA ALA A 68 5.99 -10.53 -2.47
C ALA A 68 6.05 -11.35 -3.77
N ALA A 69 4.95 -11.48 -4.50
CA ALA A 69 4.93 -12.15 -5.81
C ALA A 69 5.79 -11.44 -6.87
N ALA A 70 6.05 -10.15 -6.71
CA ALA A 70 6.95 -9.37 -7.55
C ALA A 70 8.42 -9.38 -7.05
N GLY A 71 8.73 -10.10 -5.96
CA GLY A 71 10.08 -10.19 -5.40
C GLY A 71 10.46 -9.03 -4.47
N VAL A 72 9.48 -8.27 -3.97
CA VAL A 72 9.71 -7.13 -3.05
C VAL A 72 9.56 -7.60 -1.59
N ASP A 73 10.53 -7.23 -0.74
CA ASP A 73 10.50 -7.42 0.71
C ASP A 73 9.45 -6.46 1.33
N VAL A 74 8.60 -6.97 2.22
CA VAL A 74 7.50 -6.21 2.81
C VAL A 74 7.63 -6.22 4.33
N MET A 75 7.61 -5.02 4.92
CA MET A 75 7.60 -4.85 6.37
C MET A 75 6.26 -4.26 6.83
N LEU A 76 5.52 -5.06 7.60
CA LEU A 76 4.23 -4.66 8.17
C LEU A 76 4.44 -3.93 9.49
N LEU A 77 3.99 -2.67 9.56
CA LEU A 77 4.08 -1.82 10.76
C LEU A 77 2.86 -1.95 11.68
N GLY A 78 1.78 -2.56 11.19
CA GLY A 78 0.49 -2.59 11.87
C GLY A 78 -0.21 -1.23 11.92
N PRO A 79 -1.13 -1.02 12.88
CA PRO A 79 -1.82 0.25 13.05
C PRO A 79 -0.85 1.38 13.40
N MET A 80 -0.75 2.38 12.52
CA MET A 80 0.21 3.48 12.66
C MET A 80 -0.30 4.76 11.97
N PRO A 81 -0.11 5.96 12.58
CA PRO A 81 -0.47 7.20 11.92
C PRO A 81 0.31 7.42 10.61
N THR A 82 -0.34 8.03 9.61
CA THR A 82 0.27 8.43 8.33
C THR A 82 1.65 9.10 8.47
N PRO A 83 1.86 10.11 9.35
CA PRO A 83 3.19 10.73 9.49
C PRO A 83 4.25 9.77 10.05
N ALA A 84 3.86 8.81 10.88
CA ALA A 84 4.77 7.81 11.41
C ALA A 84 5.20 6.81 10.32
N ILE A 85 4.27 6.39 9.44
CA ILE A 85 4.62 5.56 8.27
C ILE A 85 5.60 6.29 7.35
N ALA A 86 5.36 7.58 7.07
CA ALA A 86 6.27 8.40 6.27
C ALA A 86 7.66 8.52 6.91
N HIS A 87 7.72 8.71 8.24
CA HIS A 87 8.98 8.73 8.98
C HIS A 87 9.70 7.37 8.91
N MET A 88 9.00 6.26 9.17
CA MET A 88 9.55 4.91 9.15
C MET A 88 10.06 4.51 7.77
N THR A 89 9.38 4.92 6.70
CA THR A 89 9.84 4.69 5.31
C THR A 89 11.26 5.22 5.12
N ARG A 90 11.54 6.43 5.60
CA ARG A 90 12.88 7.05 5.53
C ARG A 90 13.86 6.40 6.49
N SER A 91 13.48 6.23 7.75
CA SER A 91 14.35 5.71 8.81
C SER A 91 14.79 4.27 8.58
N LEU A 92 13.95 3.45 7.93
CA LEU A 92 14.25 2.07 7.58
C LEU A 92 14.94 1.92 6.22
N GLY A 93 15.17 3.02 5.49
CA GLY A 93 15.73 2.97 4.14
C GLY A 93 14.86 2.21 3.14
N ALA A 94 13.54 2.21 3.34
CA ALA A 94 12.60 1.54 2.43
C ALA A 94 12.49 2.33 1.12
N ALA A 95 12.24 1.62 0.02
CA ALA A 95 12.02 2.22 -1.29
C ALA A 95 10.67 2.92 -1.39
N ALA A 96 9.65 2.41 -0.69
CA ALA A 96 8.34 3.02 -0.62
C ALA A 96 7.62 2.74 0.71
N GLY A 97 6.65 3.61 1.02
CA GLY A 97 5.72 3.44 2.12
C GLY A 97 4.28 3.45 1.62
N ILE A 98 3.49 2.47 2.04
CA ILE A 98 2.06 2.36 1.71
C ILE A 98 1.24 2.60 2.97
N VAL A 99 0.21 3.44 2.84
CA VAL A 99 -0.74 3.79 3.90
C VAL A 99 -2.11 3.27 3.51
N ILE A 100 -2.66 2.35 4.30
CA ILE A 100 -4.03 1.86 4.16
C ILE A 100 -4.93 2.66 5.09
N SER A 101 -5.60 3.67 4.54
CA SER A 101 -6.55 4.48 5.30
C SER A 101 -7.57 5.16 4.39
N ALA A 102 -8.75 5.44 4.94
CA ALA A 102 -9.69 6.38 4.33
C ALA A 102 -9.65 7.77 5.00
N SER A 103 -8.62 8.06 5.80
CA SER A 103 -8.49 9.30 6.58
C SER A 103 -9.74 9.52 7.45
N HIS A 104 -10.34 10.70 7.37
CA HIS A 104 -11.53 11.12 8.11
C HIS A 104 -12.85 10.60 7.51
N ASN A 105 -12.83 9.84 6.40
CA ASN A 105 -14.06 9.36 5.79
C ASN A 105 -14.85 8.47 6.77
N PRO A 106 -16.18 8.42 6.67
CA PRO A 106 -16.99 7.53 7.50
C PRO A 106 -16.59 6.06 7.34
N PHE A 107 -16.90 5.26 8.36
CA PHE A 107 -16.80 3.80 8.35
C PHE A 107 -18.15 3.18 8.01
#